data_AF-A0A229TEI4-F1
#
_entry.id   AF-A0A229TEI4-F1
#
_cell.length_a   1.000
_cell.length_b   1.000
_cell.length_c   1.000
_cell.angle_alpha   90.00
_cell.angle_beta   90.00
_cell.angle_gamma   90.00
#
_symmetry.space_group_name_H-M   'P 1'
#
loop_
_entity.id
_entity.type
_entity.pdbx_description
1 polymer ?
#
loop_
_entity_poly.entity_id
_entity_poly.type
_entity_poly.pdbx_seq_one_letter_code
_entity_poly.pdbx_strand_id
1 'polypeptide(L)'
;MTTLHSNVTVDNYAEVLAITEAELKAAEEVRDRLKVKFEGRTAPRSEAETDPAIVSGIRRRTTPTQAKRADAKFDLDIEAYKAYQDAERRHRMLLTRVERLRESPPVPYTEEELKAATAVRTDDGWFRLLKVNRVTVAVNAGFPWPHPVRRDRVLEVRRSEVTPDDRGA
;
A
#
# COMPACT_ATOMS: atom_id res chain seq x y z
N MET A 1 5.49 -38.75 19.69
CA MET A 1 5.27 -37.31 19.96
C MET A 1 5.63 -36.55 18.70
N THR A 2 4.66 -36.23 17.87
CA THR A 2 4.86 -35.49 16.62
C THR A 2 5.06 -34.02 16.98
N THR A 3 6.29 -33.54 16.96
CA THR A 3 6.59 -32.12 17.08
C THR A 3 5.99 -31.43 15.86
N LEU A 4 4.86 -30.76 16.06
CA LEU A 4 4.31 -29.79 15.12
C LEU A 4 5.34 -28.66 15.02
N HIS A 5 6.23 -28.75 14.04
CA HIS A 5 7.12 -27.66 13.68
C HIS A 5 6.24 -26.58 13.07
N SER A 6 5.77 -25.63 13.91
CA SER A 6 4.89 -24.56 13.47
C SER A 6 5.57 -23.80 12.33
N ASN A 7 4.93 -23.79 11.15
CA ASN A 7 5.39 -23.02 10.01
C ASN A 7 5.19 -21.54 10.31
N VAL A 8 6.27 -20.84 10.66
CA VAL A 8 6.26 -19.43 11.07
C VAL A 8 5.70 -18.52 9.96
N THR A 9 5.69 -18.95 8.71
CA THR A 9 5.27 -18.14 7.55
C THR A 9 3.84 -18.35 7.09
N VAL A 10 3.24 -19.53 7.27
CA VAL A 10 1.93 -19.85 6.66
C VAL A 10 0.78 -19.20 7.41
N ASP A 11 0.80 -19.28 8.74
CA ASP A 11 -0.24 -18.68 9.58
C ASP A 11 -0.18 -17.14 9.50
N ASN A 12 1.04 -16.58 9.52
CA ASN A 12 1.23 -15.13 9.38
C ASN A 12 0.81 -14.60 8.00
N TYR A 13 1.07 -15.33 6.92
CA TYR A 13 0.75 -14.84 5.58
C TYR A 13 -0.75 -14.87 5.27
N ALA A 14 -1.45 -15.94 5.62
CA ALA A 14 -2.89 -16.03 5.39
C ALA A 14 -3.64 -14.97 6.20
N GLU A 15 -3.24 -14.74 7.46
CA GLU A 15 -3.77 -13.67 8.30
C GLU A 15 -3.46 -12.28 7.72
N VAL A 16 -2.22 -12.03 7.31
CA VAL A 16 -1.83 -10.74 6.70
C VAL A 16 -2.58 -10.48 5.41
N LEU A 17 -2.75 -11.50 4.55
CA LEU A 17 -3.52 -11.37 3.32
C LEU A 17 -4.99 -11.05 3.64
N ALA A 18 -5.61 -11.80 4.55
CA ALA A 18 -7.00 -11.57 4.95
C ALA A 18 -7.22 -10.18 5.55
N ILE A 19 -6.31 -9.72 6.42
CA ILE A 19 -6.35 -8.37 7.00
C ILE A 19 -6.22 -7.33 5.90
N THR A 20 -5.24 -7.47 5.00
CA THR A 20 -5.00 -6.49 3.94
C THR A 20 -6.16 -6.45 2.94
N GLU A 21 -6.78 -7.59 2.63
CA GLU A 21 -7.97 -7.66 1.78
C GLU A 21 -9.19 -7.00 2.45
N ALA A 22 -9.38 -7.21 3.76
CA ALA A 22 -10.42 -6.52 4.52
C ALA A 22 -10.19 -5.00 4.55
N GLU A 23 -8.95 -4.56 4.74
CA GLU A 23 -8.56 -3.15 4.68
C GLU A 23 -8.78 -2.54 3.29
N LEU A 24 -8.45 -3.28 2.23
CA LEU A 24 -8.69 -2.85 0.84
C LEU A 24 -10.18 -2.63 0.60
N LYS A 25 -11.03 -3.59 1.02
CA LYS A 25 -12.48 -3.48 0.90
C LYS A 25 -13.01 -2.27 1.68
N ALA A 26 -12.56 -2.06 2.92
CA ALA A 26 -12.95 -0.90 3.71
C ALA A 26 -12.50 0.42 3.05
N ALA A 27 -11.29 0.45 2.46
CA ALA A 27 -10.79 1.60 1.74
C ALA A 27 -11.58 1.87 0.44
N GLU A 28 -12.03 0.83 -0.25
CA GLU A 28 -12.91 0.93 -1.41
C GLU A 28 -14.25 1.56 -1.05
N GLU A 29 -14.90 1.09 0.01
CA GLU A 29 -16.17 1.66 0.50
C GLU A 29 -16.03 3.13 0.91
N VAL A 30 -14.90 3.50 1.53
CA VAL A 30 -14.57 4.90 1.85
C VAL A 30 -14.37 5.73 0.58
N ARG A 31 -13.58 5.24 -0.37
CA ARG A 31 -13.33 5.89 -1.67
C ARG A 31 -14.64 6.16 -2.39
N ASP A 32 -15.49 5.16 -2.52
CA ASP A 32 -16.74 5.26 -3.29
C ASP A 32 -17.74 6.21 -2.65
N ARG A 33 -17.87 6.16 -1.31
CA ARG A 33 -18.68 7.13 -0.56
C ARG A 33 -18.18 8.56 -0.75
N LEU A 34 -16.87 8.79 -0.71
CA LEU A 34 -16.30 10.13 -0.92
C LEU A 34 -16.40 10.58 -2.37
N LYS A 35 -16.27 9.67 -3.32
CA LYS A 35 -16.49 9.92 -4.75
C LYS A 35 -17.93 10.38 -5.01
N VAL A 36 -18.92 9.65 -4.51
CA VAL A 36 -20.35 10.03 -4.62
C VAL A 36 -20.60 11.38 -3.95
N LYS A 37 -19.98 11.64 -2.78
CA LYS A 37 -20.10 12.94 -2.10
C LYS A 37 -19.48 14.08 -2.92
N PHE A 38 -18.32 13.86 -3.55
CA PHE A 38 -17.66 14.83 -4.40
C PHE A 38 -18.48 15.09 -5.68
N GLU A 39 -18.84 14.04 -6.41
CA GLU A 39 -19.66 14.10 -7.62
C GLU A 39 -21.03 14.73 -7.36
N GLY A 40 -21.66 14.45 -6.22
CA GLY A 40 -22.93 15.08 -5.84
C GLY A 40 -22.82 16.59 -5.55
N ARG A 41 -21.61 17.10 -5.24
CA ARG A 41 -21.36 18.54 -5.05
C ARG A 41 -20.96 19.24 -6.34
N THR A 42 -20.16 18.57 -7.18
CA THR A 42 -19.68 19.09 -8.46
C THR A 42 -20.64 18.85 -9.60
N ALA A 43 -21.63 17.96 -9.44
CA ALA A 43 -22.71 17.80 -10.40
C ALA A 43 -23.32 19.17 -10.68
N PRO A 44 -23.55 19.52 -11.95
CA PRO A 44 -24.16 20.77 -12.33
C PRO A 44 -25.61 20.76 -11.82
N ARG A 45 -25.82 21.15 -10.57
CA ARG A 45 -27.10 21.65 -10.10
C ARG A 45 -27.16 23.08 -10.62
N SER A 46 -27.77 23.18 -11.79
CA SER A 46 -28.14 24.37 -12.54
C SER A 46 -28.46 25.58 -11.64
N GLU A 47 -27.47 26.43 -11.43
CA GLU A 47 -27.70 27.87 -11.22
C GLU A 47 -26.97 28.67 -12.31
N ALA A 48 -25.81 28.20 -12.78
CA ALA A 48 -25.08 28.79 -13.91
C ALA A 48 -25.77 28.57 -15.27
N GLU A 49 -26.63 27.56 -15.39
CA GLU A 49 -27.40 27.28 -16.63
C GLU A 49 -28.75 28.02 -16.65
N THR A 50 -29.18 28.61 -15.53
CA THR A 50 -30.49 29.26 -15.38
C THR A 50 -30.38 30.77 -15.12
N ASP A 51 -29.20 31.38 -15.29
CA ASP A 51 -29.08 32.84 -15.33
C ASP A 51 -28.96 33.33 -16.78
N PRO A 52 -30.06 33.79 -17.40
CA PRO A 52 -30.05 34.31 -18.77
C PRO A 52 -29.14 35.56 -18.94
N ALA A 53 -28.66 36.17 -17.85
CA ALA A 53 -27.68 37.25 -17.91
C ALA A 53 -26.26 36.76 -18.25
N ILE A 54 -25.94 35.48 -18.01
CA ILE A 54 -24.62 34.91 -18.30
C ILE A 54 -24.43 34.68 -19.80
N VAL A 55 -25.49 34.31 -20.53
CA VAL A 55 -25.47 34.08 -21.99
C VAL A 55 -25.44 35.39 -22.78
N SER A 56 -25.99 36.47 -22.24
CA SER A 56 -26.09 37.78 -22.92
C SER A 56 -24.86 38.69 -22.71
N GLY A 57 -23.80 38.22 -22.06
CA GLY A 57 -22.58 39.00 -21.80
C GLY A 57 -22.74 40.12 -20.76
N ILE A 58 -23.93 40.27 -20.17
CA ILE A 58 -24.23 41.26 -19.13
C ILE A 58 -24.05 40.60 -17.76
N ARG A 59 -22.84 40.67 -17.21
CA ARG A 59 -22.62 40.22 -15.81
C ARG A 59 -23.23 41.23 -14.85
N ARG A 60 -24.19 40.82 -14.02
CA ARG A 60 -24.55 41.59 -12.82
C ARG A 60 -23.29 41.70 -11.95
N ARG A 61 -22.96 42.91 -11.48
CA ARG A 61 -21.81 43.11 -10.57
C ARG A 61 -22.03 42.24 -9.33
N THR A 62 -21.20 41.24 -9.13
CA THR A 62 -21.26 40.33 -7.98
C THR A 62 -21.18 41.16 -6.70
N THR A 63 -22.20 41.05 -5.85
CA THR A 63 -22.16 41.73 -4.55
C THR A 63 -21.13 41.05 -3.64
N PRO A 64 -20.49 41.77 -2.69
CA PRO A 64 -19.52 41.16 -1.77
C PRO A 64 -20.05 39.94 -1.02
N THR A 65 -21.36 39.90 -0.73
CA THR A 65 -22.02 38.75 -0.09
C THR A 65 -22.14 37.53 -1.02
N GLN A 66 -22.37 37.75 -2.33
CA GLN A 66 -22.39 36.67 -3.32
C GLN A 66 -21.00 36.09 -3.57
N ALA A 67 -19.97 36.95 -3.63
CA ALA A 67 -18.58 36.50 -3.75
C ALA A 67 -18.18 35.61 -2.56
N LYS A 68 -18.45 36.06 -1.31
CA LYS A 68 -18.19 35.26 -0.11
C LYS A 68 -18.90 33.90 -0.10
N ARG A 69 -20.12 33.82 -0.64
CA ARG A 69 -20.85 32.53 -0.76
C ARG A 69 -20.22 31.62 -1.81
N ALA A 70 -19.74 32.18 -2.92
CA ALA A 70 -19.04 31.43 -3.95
C ALA A 70 -17.69 30.89 -3.43
N ASP A 71 -16.93 31.71 -2.72
CA ASP A 71 -15.65 31.30 -2.11
C ASP A 71 -15.88 30.17 -1.09
N ALA A 72 -16.86 30.33 -0.19
CA ALA A 72 -17.20 29.29 0.78
C ALA A 72 -17.65 27.98 0.12
N LYS A 73 -18.37 28.04 -1.01
CA LYS A 73 -18.73 26.84 -1.79
C LYS A 73 -17.48 26.18 -2.38
N PHE A 74 -16.59 26.98 -2.97
CA PHE A 74 -15.35 26.52 -3.57
C PHE A 74 -14.43 25.85 -2.55
N ASP A 75 -14.28 26.43 -1.35
CA ASP A 75 -13.49 25.84 -0.27
C ASP A 75 -14.02 24.46 0.14
N LEU A 76 -15.34 24.31 0.27
CA LEU A 76 -15.97 23.05 0.60
C LEU A 76 -15.82 22.00 -0.52
N ASP A 77 -15.82 22.42 -1.77
CA ASP A 77 -15.62 21.53 -2.92
C ASP A 77 -14.15 21.08 -3.02
N ILE A 78 -13.20 21.96 -2.73
CA ILE A 78 -11.78 21.61 -2.58
C ILE A 78 -11.57 20.61 -1.45
N GLU A 79 -12.20 20.82 -0.30
CA GLU A 79 -12.08 19.92 0.85
C GLU A 79 -12.61 18.52 0.49
N ALA A 80 -13.77 18.45 -0.17
CA ALA A 80 -14.34 17.19 -0.65
C ALA A 80 -13.42 16.50 -1.67
N TYR A 81 -12.83 17.25 -2.59
CA TYR A 81 -11.88 16.73 -3.58
C TYR A 81 -10.61 16.16 -2.92
N LYS A 82 -10.01 16.91 -1.98
CA LYS A 82 -8.83 16.46 -1.24
C LYS A 82 -9.10 15.16 -0.48
N ALA A 83 -10.23 15.10 0.24
CA ALA A 83 -10.63 13.89 0.95
C ALA A 83 -10.79 12.68 0.02
N TYR A 84 -11.40 12.88 -1.16
CA TYR A 84 -11.50 11.84 -2.18
C TYR A 84 -10.12 11.40 -2.71
N GLN A 85 -9.23 12.34 -3.04
CA GLN A 85 -7.87 12.05 -3.52
C GLN A 85 -7.03 11.27 -2.52
N ASP A 86 -7.13 11.60 -1.23
CA ASP A 86 -6.42 10.88 -0.18
C ASP A 86 -6.93 9.45 -0.03
N ALA A 87 -8.26 9.25 -0.11
CA ALA A 87 -8.87 7.93 -0.10
C ALA A 87 -8.50 7.10 -1.34
N GLU A 88 -8.49 7.72 -2.52
CA GLU A 88 -8.06 7.11 -3.78
C GLU A 88 -6.60 6.62 -3.69
N ARG A 89 -5.71 7.46 -3.16
CA ARG A 89 -4.30 7.09 -2.95
C ARG A 89 -4.16 5.90 -2.01
N ARG A 90 -4.88 5.91 -0.89
CA ARG A 90 -4.87 4.80 0.07
C ARG A 90 -5.39 3.51 -0.55
N HIS A 91 -6.49 3.58 -1.30
CA HIS A 91 -7.03 2.42 -2.03
C HIS A 91 -5.98 1.84 -2.99
N ARG A 92 -5.33 2.68 -3.81
CA ARG A 92 -4.28 2.21 -4.74
C ARG A 92 -3.10 1.55 -4.02
N MET A 93 -2.64 2.14 -2.92
CA MET A 93 -1.55 1.56 -2.12
C MET A 93 -1.90 0.17 -1.59
N LEU A 94 -3.11 -0.01 -1.06
CA LEU A 94 -3.58 -1.29 -0.55
C LEU A 94 -3.80 -2.30 -1.68
N LEU A 95 -4.34 -1.87 -2.83
CA LEU A 95 -4.52 -2.71 -4.00
C LEU A 95 -3.19 -3.31 -4.46
N THR A 96 -2.18 -2.45 -4.66
CA THR A 96 -0.83 -2.88 -5.02
C THR A 96 -0.23 -3.81 -3.96
N ARG A 97 -0.54 -3.60 -2.67
CA ARG A 97 -0.05 -4.49 -1.60
C ARG A 97 -0.69 -5.88 -1.70
N VAL A 98 -2.00 -5.97 -1.91
CA VAL A 98 -2.71 -7.25 -2.09
C VAL A 98 -2.22 -7.98 -3.33
N GLU A 99 -2.07 -7.28 -4.46
CA GLU A 99 -1.53 -7.84 -5.71
C GLU A 99 -0.15 -8.45 -5.48
N ARG A 100 0.76 -7.71 -4.85
CA ARG A 100 2.11 -8.20 -4.52
C ARG A 100 2.10 -9.42 -3.62
N LEU A 101 1.25 -9.44 -2.59
CA LEU A 101 1.12 -10.59 -1.70
C LEU A 101 0.69 -11.82 -2.52
N ARG A 102 -0.33 -11.67 -3.38
CA ARG A 102 -0.85 -12.77 -4.23
C ARG A 102 0.17 -13.27 -5.25
N GLU A 103 0.98 -12.39 -5.85
CA GLU A 103 1.99 -12.76 -6.84
C GLU A 103 3.19 -13.50 -6.25
N SER A 104 3.55 -13.19 -5.01
CA SER A 104 4.72 -13.77 -4.33
C SER A 104 4.33 -14.40 -2.99
N PRO A 105 3.54 -15.49 -3.01
CA PRO A 105 3.21 -16.20 -1.78
C PRO A 105 4.50 -16.76 -1.16
N PRO A 106 4.65 -16.65 0.17
CA PRO A 106 5.82 -17.18 0.85
C PRO A 106 5.84 -18.70 0.77
N VAL A 107 7.03 -19.25 0.60
CA VAL A 107 7.29 -20.67 0.76
C VAL A 107 7.36 -20.97 2.26
N PRO A 108 6.60 -21.98 2.75
CA PRO A 108 6.68 -22.40 4.15
C PRO A 108 8.12 -22.77 4.52
N TYR A 109 8.62 -22.25 5.64
CA TYR A 109 9.91 -22.67 6.19
C TYR A 109 9.87 -22.71 7.71
N THR A 110 10.70 -23.58 8.29
CA THR A 110 10.87 -23.75 9.73
C THR A 110 11.95 -22.82 10.27
N GLU A 111 11.93 -22.57 11.59
CA GLU A 111 12.97 -21.77 12.26
C GLU A 111 14.38 -22.38 12.09
N GLU A 112 14.47 -23.71 12.02
CA GLU A 112 15.73 -24.43 11.80
C GLU A 112 16.24 -24.23 10.38
N GLU A 113 15.35 -24.26 9.39
CA GLU A 113 15.68 -23.95 8.00
C GLU A 113 16.16 -22.51 7.83
N LEU A 114 15.50 -21.54 8.49
CA LEU A 114 15.94 -20.15 8.48
C LEU A 114 17.34 -19.98 9.08
N LYS A 115 17.62 -20.64 10.21
CA LYS A 115 18.94 -20.58 10.85
C LYS A 115 20.04 -21.26 10.03
N ALA A 116 19.69 -22.30 9.30
CA ALA A 116 20.62 -23.03 8.43
C ALA A 116 20.73 -22.44 7.02
N ALA A 117 19.89 -21.46 6.66
CA ALA A 117 19.87 -20.85 5.33
C ALA A 117 21.09 -19.98 5.06
N THR A 118 21.47 -19.88 3.78
CA THR A 118 22.55 -19.01 3.31
C THR A 118 22.00 -17.79 2.56
N ALA A 119 20.78 -17.91 2.03
CA ALA A 119 20.11 -16.85 1.31
C ALA A 119 18.62 -16.78 1.69
N VAL A 120 18.08 -15.58 1.65
CA VAL A 120 16.66 -15.29 1.91
C VAL A 120 16.10 -14.48 0.74
N ARG A 121 14.88 -14.80 0.33
CA ARG A 121 14.11 -14.02 -0.63
C ARG A 121 13.18 -13.08 0.11
N THR A 122 13.09 -11.86 -0.38
CA THR A 122 12.15 -10.83 0.10
C THR A 122 11.42 -10.22 -1.11
N ASP A 123 10.55 -9.24 -0.87
CA ASP A 123 9.89 -8.47 -1.94
C ASP A 123 10.89 -7.85 -2.93
N ASP A 124 12.09 -7.49 -2.47
CA ASP A 124 13.10 -6.77 -3.26
C ASP A 124 14.07 -7.74 -3.99
N GLY A 125 13.91 -9.05 -3.80
CA GLY A 125 14.73 -10.08 -4.44
C GLY A 125 15.47 -10.99 -3.47
N TRP A 126 16.54 -11.62 -3.95
CA TRP A 126 17.37 -12.55 -3.20
C TRP A 126 18.55 -11.85 -2.53
N PHE A 127 18.73 -12.15 -1.24
CA PHE A 127 19.81 -11.59 -0.45
C PHE A 127 20.57 -12.68 0.29
N ARG A 128 21.89 -12.49 0.43
CA ARG A 128 22.73 -13.38 1.24
C ARG A 128 22.45 -13.11 2.73
N LEU A 129 22.17 -14.17 3.47
CA LEU A 129 21.92 -14.10 4.91
C LEU A 129 23.25 -13.96 5.66
N LEU A 130 23.32 -13.01 6.59
CA LEU A 130 24.50 -12.78 7.43
C LEU A 130 24.25 -13.24 8.87
N LYS A 131 23.07 -12.89 9.42
CA LYS A 131 22.72 -13.22 10.81
C LYS A 131 21.21 -13.29 10.97
N VAL A 132 20.75 -14.26 11.76
CA VAL A 132 19.35 -14.36 12.18
C VAL A 132 19.21 -13.84 13.62
N ASN A 133 18.41 -12.80 13.81
CA ASN A 133 18.01 -12.30 15.14
C ASN A 133 16.57 -12.73 15.44
N ARG A 134 16.08 -12.43 16.65
CA ARG A 134 14.72 -12.80 17.10
C ARG A 134 13.60 -12.23 16.22
N VAL A 135 13.72 -10.97 15.78
CA VAL A 135 12.66 -10.25 15.03
C VAL A 135 13.08 -9.94 13.59
N THR A 136 14.39 -9.89 13.33
CA THR A 136 14.96 -9.48 12.05
C THR A 136 15.99 -10.50 11.56
N VAL A 137 16.23 -10.48 10.26
CA VAL A 137 17.37 -11.12 9.60
C VAL A 137 18.25 -10.05 9.00
N ALA A 138 19.54 -10.09 9.30
CA ALA A 138 20.53 -9.21 8.71
C ALA A 138 21.01 -9.82 7.40
N VAL A 139 20.89 -9.07 6.31
CA VAL A 139 21.24 -9.52 4.96
C VAL A 139 22.31 -8.63 4.33
N ASN A 140 23.05 -9.19 3.38
CA ASN A 140 23.95 -8.41 2.54
C ASN A 140 23.17 -7.89 1.32
N ALA A 141 22.88 -6.59 1.31
CA ALA A 141 22.22 -5.89 0.22
C ALA A 141 23.19 -5.03 -0.62
N GLY A 142 24.50 -5.31 -0.56
CA GLY A 142 25.53 -4.56 -1.29
C GLY A 142 26.00 -3.27 -0.61
N PHE A 143 25.46 -2.96 0.59
CA PHE A 143 25.92 -1.86 1.43
C PHE A 143 27.09 -2.31 2.34
N PRO A 144 27.94 -1.38 2.83
CA PRO A 144 29.04 -1.72 3.72
C PRO A 144 28.58 -2.12 5.14
N TRP A 145 27.28 -2.01 5.44
CA TRP A 145 26.69 -2.49 6.69
C TRP A 145 25.57 -3.52 6.43
N PRO A 146 25.31 -4.44 7.38
CA PRO A 146 24.20 -5.38 7.27
C PRO A 146 22.84 -4.67 7.23
N HIS A 147 21.99 -5.04 6.27
CA HIS A 147 20.64 -4.49 6.17
C HIS A 147 19.65 -5.34 6.99
N PRO A 148 18.92 -4.76 7.96
CA PRO A 148 17.94 -5.51 8.75
C PRO A 148 16.62 -5.64 7.99
N VAL A 149 16.22 -6.88 7.72
CA VAL A 149 14.91 -7.22 7.17
C VAL A 149 14.06 -7.85 8.27
N ARG A 150 12.80 -7.45 8.42
CA ARG A 150 11.90 -8.09 9.39
C ARG A 150 11.52 -9.51 8.91
N ARG A 151 11.41 -10.46 9.84
CA ARG A 151 11.15 -11.88 9.49
C ARG A 151 9.85 -12.10 8.71
N ASP A 152 8.83 -11.28 8.97
CA ASP A 152 7.55 -11.26 8.26
C ASP A 152 7.66 -10.86 6.78
N ARG A 153 8.78 -10.26 6.36
CA ARG A 153 9.07 -9.91 4.95
C ARG A 153 9.91 -10.97 4.22
N VAL A 154 10.29 -12.06 4.89
CA VAL A 154 11.05 -13.15 4.27
C VAL A 154 10.08 -14.13 3.65
N LEU A 155 10.15 -14.24 2.32
CA LEU A 155 9.25 -15.05 1.50
C LEU A 155 9.76 -16.47 1.30
N GLU A 156 11.07 -16.66 1.19
CA GLU A 156 11.67 -17.97 0.90
C GLU A 156 13.07 -18.02 1.53
N VAL A 157 13.52 -19.20 1.92
CA VAL A 157 14.88 -19.43 2.41
C VAL A 157 15.54 -20.52 1.58
N ARG A 158 16.83 -20.36 1.28
CA ARG A 158 17.63 -21.37 0.59
C ARG A 158 18.93 -21.61 1.32
N ARG A 159 19.31 -22.89 1.40
CA ARG A 159 20.72 -23.25 1.56
C ARG A 159 21.34 -23.19 0.19
N SER A 160 22.31 -22.31 -0.01
CA SER A 160 23.22 -22.52 -1.13
C SER A 160 24.02 -23.77 -0.78
N GLU A 161 23.95 -24.82 -1.60
CA GLU A 161 25.07 -25.75 -1.70
C GLU A 161 26.26 -24.87 -2.10
N VAL A 162 27.10 -24.53 -1.13
CA VAL A 162 28.31 -23.77 -1.43
C VAL A 162 29.20 -24.75 -2.17
N THR A 163 29.16 -24.75 -3.50
CA THR A 163 30.29 -25.24 -4.29
C THR A 163 31.44 -24.30 -3.98
N PRO A 164 32.52 -24.78 -3.34
CA PRO A 164 33.64 -23.94 -2.96
C PRO A 164 34.52 -23.70 -4.19
N ASP A 165 34.03 -22.95 -5.19
CA ASP A 165 34.84 -22.63 -6.37
C ASP A 165 34.36 -21.33 -7.03
N ASP A 166 34.79 -20.19 -6.47
CA ASP A 166 34.97 -18.93 -7.21
C ASP A 166 35.58 -17.85 -6.29
N ARG A 167 36.73 -18.17 -5.69
CA ARG A 167 37.67 -17.13 -5.26
C ARG A 167 38.83 -17.13 -6.24
N GLY A 168 38.61 -16.48 -7.37
CA GLY A 168 39.68 -16.10 -8.28
C GLY A 168 40.68 -15.18 -7.56
N ALA A 169 41.96 -15.53 -7.74
CA ALA A 169 43.18 -14.73 -7.67
C ALA A 169 43.44 -13.85 -6.43
#